data_AF-A0A815V2G5-F1
#
_entry.id   AF-A0A815V2G5-F1
#
_cell.length_a   1.000
_cell.length_b   1.000
_cell.length_c   1.000
_cell.angle_alpha   90.00
_cell.angle_beta   90.00
_cell.angle_gamma   90.00
#
_symmetry.space_group_name_H-M   'P 1'
#
loop_
_entity.id
_entity.type
_entity.pdbx_description
1 polymer ?
#
loop_
_entity_poly.entity_id
_entity_poly.type
_entity_poly.pdbx_seq_one_letter_code
_entity_poly.pdbx_strand_id
1 'polypeptide(L)'
;MLLLEISLALGFIGCLVMINQSGDLNNIELTIGMVLIWSLSSPICQTVIVSSTTCKIKELGLQQQQARMMGWMTASGSIGRIILPLIAGAFYTWHNNYADVFIFSSSIAAIAFIIPLLFRVESYYRKRRLTNS
;
A
#
# COMPACT_ATOMS: atom_id res chain seq x y z
N MET A 1 12.41 5.46 -1.16
CA MET A 1 11.28 5.78 -2.08
C MET A 1 11.14 4.72 -3.16
N LEU A 2 12.19 4.38 -3.93
CA LEU A 2 12.16 3.25 -4.88
C LEU A 2 11.71 1.91 -4.26
N LEU A 3 12.21 1.56 -3.07
CA LEU A 3 11.78 0.35 -2.36
C LEU A 3 10.27 0.32 -2.03
N LEU A 4 9.67 1.49 -1.78
CA LEU A 4 8.22 1.60 -1.52
C LEU A 4 7.43 1.36 -2.82
N GLU A 5 7.89 1.90 -3.94
CA GLU A 5 7.27 1.67 -5.25
C GLU A 5 7.35 0.19 -5.64
N ILE A 6 8.50 -0.45 -5.41
CA ILE A 6 8.68 -1.89 -5.64
C ILE A 6 7.73 -2.70 -4.77
N SER A 7 7.61 -2.38 -3.47
CA SER A 7 6.69 -3.12 -2.61
C SER A 7 5.23 -2.94 -3.03
N LEU A 8 4.83 -1.73 -3.41
CA LEU A 8 3.46 -1.46 -3.86
C LEU A 8 3.15 -2.15 -5.19
N ALA A 9 4.12 -2.19 -6.12
CA ALA A 9 4.00 -2.94 -7.36
C ALA A 9 3.86 -4.45 -7.11
N LEU A 10 4.64 -5.03 -6.20
CA LEU A 10 4.51 -6.44 -5.81
C LEU A 10 3.13 -6.73 -5.20
N GLY A 11 2.61 -5.83 -4.36
CA GLY A 11 1.27 -5.95 -3.79
C GLY A 11 0.19 -5.90 -4.86
N PHE A 12 0.29 -4.96 -5.81
CA PHE A 12 -0.63 -4.84 -6.94
C PHE A 12 -0.61 -6.08 -7.84
N ILE A 13 0.57 -6.59 -8.20
CA ILE A 13 0.72 -7.82 -8.97
C ILE A 13 0.10 -9.00 -8.22
N GLY A 14 0.33 -9.10 -6.91
CA GLY A 14 -0.30 -10.13 -6.07
C GLY A 14 -1.82 -10.08 -6.13
N CYS A 15 -2.43 -8.89 -6.09
CA CYS A 15 -3.88 -8.74 -6.24
C CYS A 15 -4.37 -9.12 -7.65
N LEU A 16 -3.64 -8.74 -8.71
CA LEU A 16 -4.00 -9.09 -10.09
C LEU A 16 -3.98 -10.60 -10.35
N VAL A 17 -3.00 -11.32 -9.81
CA VAL A 17 -2.91 -12.79 -9.94
C VAL A 17 -4.17 -13.48 -9.40
N MET A 18 -4.81 -12.90 -8.38
CA MET A 18 -6.00 -13.47 -7.74
C MET A 18 -7.32 -13.07 -8.40
N ILE A 19 -7.34 -12.14 -9.37
CA ILE A 19 -8.59 -11.71 -10.05
C ILE A 19 -9.22 -12.85 -10.86
N ASN A 20 -8.41 -13.77 -11.39
CA ASN A 20 -8.90 -14.86 -12.24
C ASN A 20 -9.69 -15.94 -11.45
N GLN A 21 -9.86 -15.77 -10.13
CA GLN A 21 -10.66 -16.67 -9.30
C GLN A 21 -12.15 -16.30 -9.38
N SER A 22 -12.80 -16.62 -10.50
CA SER A 22 -14.23 -16.36 -10.72
C SER A 22 -15.15 -17.55 -10.40
N GLY A 23 -14.62 -18.67 -9.91
CA GLY A 23 -15.40 -19.89 -9.63
C GLY A 23 -14.77 -20.70 -8.49
N ASP A 24 -13.83 -21.58 -8.83
CA ASP A 24 -13.09 -22.37 -7.84
C ASP A 24 -11.80 -21.66 -7.41
N LEU A 25 -11.52 -21.68 -6.09
CA LEU A 25 -10.28 -21.13 -5.54
C LEU A 25 -9.10 -22.00 -5.99
N ASN A 26 -8.37 -21.55 -7.00
CA ASN A 26 -7.10 -22.18 -7.36
C ASN A 26 -6.08 -21.95 -6.24
N ASN A 27 -5.82 -22.98 -5.45
CA ASN A 27 -4.92 -22.93 -4.29
C ASN A 27 -3.53 -22.39 -4.65
N ILE A 28 -3.07 -22.61 -5.88
CA ILE A 28 -1.75 -22.15 -6.34
C ILE A 28 -1.74 -20.63 -6.50
N GLU A 29 -2.71 -20.07 -7.22
CA GLU A 29 -2.84 -18.62 -7.43
C GLU A 29 -3.05 -17.88 -6.11
N LEU A 30 -3.87 -18.46 -5.21
CA LEU A 30 -4.08 -17.92 -3.87
C LEU A 30 -2.77 -17.88 -3.07
N THR A 31 -2.00 -18.98 -3.09
CA THR A 31 -0.73 -19.08 -2.36
C THR A 31 0.28 -18.06 -2.89
N ILE A 32 0.42 -17.96 -4.21
CA ILE A 32 1.34 -16.99 -4.85
C ILE A 32 0.93 -15.56 -4.51
N GLY A 33 -0.35 -15.23 -4.64
CA GLY A 33 -0.88 -13.91 -4.30
C GLY A 33 -0.65 -13.55 -2.83
N MET A 34 -0.92 -14.49 -1.91
CA MET A 34 -0.72 -14.28 -0.48
C MET A 34 0.75 -14.10 -0.11
N VAL A 35 1.67 -14.87 -0.69
CA VAL A 35 3.12 -14.71 -0.46
C VAL A 35 3.60 -13.34 -0.96
N LEU A 36 3.16 -12.90 -2.15
CA LEU A 36 3.52 -11.58 -2.68
C LEU A 36 3.03 -10.44 -1.80
N ILE A 37 1.78 -10.51 -1.32
CA ILE A 37 1.17 -9.44 -0.52
C ILE A 37 1.70 -9.45 0.92
N TRP A 38 1.60 -10.58 1.62
CA TRP A 38 1.85 -10.63 3.06
C TRP A 38 3.31 -10.82 3.41
N SER A 39 4.06 -11.61 2.63
CA SER A 39 5.45 -11.93 2.96
C SER A 39 6.45 -10.94 2.36
N LEU A 40 6.14 -10.34 1.22
CA LEU A 40 7.06 -9.43 0.53
C LEU A 40 6.59 -7.97 0.59
N SER A 41 5.40 -7.68 0.05
CA SER A 41 4.91 -6.30 -0.07
C SER A 41 4.72 -5.64 1.31
N SER A 42 3.99 -6.29 2.22
CA SER A 42 3.63 -5.74 3.53
C SER A 42 4.83 -5.34 4.41
N PRO A 43 5.82 -6.22 4.69
CA PRO A 43 6.95 -5.86 5.54
C PRO A 43 7.85 -4.78 4.92
N ILE A 44 8.06 -4.80 3.60
CA ILE A 44 8.84 -3.77 2.90
C ILE A 44 8.13 -2.42 2.99
N CYS A 45 6.82 -2.37 2.74
CA CYS A 45 6.04 -1.15 2.80
C CYS A 45 6.08 -0.54 4.21
N GLN A 46 5.83 -1.35 5.25
CA GLN A 46 5.82 -0.89 6.65
C GLN A 46 7.18 -0.33 7.08
N THR A 47 8.27 -1.06 6.81
CA THR A 47 9.63 -0.63 7.19
C THR A 47 10.04 0.66 6.47
N VAL A 48 9.76 0.78 5.18
CA VAL A 48 10.12 1.97 4.40
C VAL A 48 9.30 3.18 4.83
N ILE A 49 7.99 3.04 5.07
CA ILE A 49 7.14 4.14 5.54
C ILE A 49 7.64 4.62 6.90
N VAL A 50 7.78 3.74 7.89
CA VAL A 50 8.24 4.08 9.25
C VAL A 50 9.61 4.74 9.23
N SER A 51 10.56 4.19 8.46
CA SER A 51 11.90 4.76 8.30
C SER A 51 11.84 6.17 7.68
N SER A 52 11.10 6.34 6.58
CA SER A 52 10.99 7.62 5.88
C SER A 52 10.31 8.71 6.72
N THR A 53 9.28 8.36 7.49
CA THR A 53 8.63 9.28 8.42
C THR A 53 9.58 9.67 9.55
N THR A 54 10.31 8.71 10.13
CA THR A 54 11.27 8.98 11.21
C THR A 54 12.40 9.91 10.75
N CYS A 55 12.98 9.66 9.56
CA CYS A 55 14.01 10.52 8.98
C CYS A 55 13.50 11.95 8.78
N LYS A 56 12.29 12.12 8.19
CA LYS A 56 11.70 13.45 7.98
C LYS A 56 11.43 14.19 9.28
N ILE A 57 10.93 13.50 10.31
CA ILE A 57 10.69 14.13 11.63
C ILE A 57 12.01 14.62 12.23
N LYS A 58 13.08 13.84 12.09
CA LYS A 58 14.41 14.22 12.56
C LYS A 58 14.97 15.42 11.79
N GLU A 59 14.82 15.46 10.47
CA GLU A 59 15.21 16.61 9.63
C GLU A 59 14.47 17.90 10.00
N LEU A 60 13.19 17.79 10.37
CA LEU A 60 12.37 18.93 10.80
C LEU A 60 12.61 19.35 12.26
N GLY A 61 13.46 18.65 13.02
CA GLY A 61 13.70 18.92 14.44
C GLY A 61 12.51 18.61 15.36
N LEU A 62 11.48 17.90 14.88
CA LEU A 62 10.21 17.67 15.58
C LEU A 62 10.22 16.39 16.44
N GLN A 63 11.34 16.07 17.08
CA GLN A 63 11.51 14.81 17.83
C GLN A 63 10.43 14.60 18.92
N GLN A 64 9.99 15.67 19.58
CA GLN A 64 8.92 15.61 20.58
C GLN A 64 7.56 15.16 20.00
N GLN A 65 7.34 15.35 18.70
CA GLN A 65 6.10 14.94 18.01
C GLN A 65 6.20 13.55 17.39
N GLN A 66 7.35 12.88 17.45
CA GLN A 66 7.57 11.57 16.83
C GLN A 66 6.57 10.53 17.32
N ALA A 67 6.36 10.44 18.64
CA ALA A 67 5.39 9.52 19.23
C ALA A 67 3.96 9.77 18.74
N ARG A 68 3.58 11.05 18.61
CA ARG A 68 2.25 11.44 18.11
C ARG A 68 2.06 11.04 16.64
N MET A 69 3.04 11.31 15.78
CA MET A 69 2.97 10.97 14.36
C MET A 69 2.95 9.45 14.14
N MET A 70 3.74 8.69 14.90
CA MET A 70 3.69 7.23 14.88
C MET A 70 2.33 6.71 15.38
N GLY A 71 1.76 7.32 16.42
CA GLY A 71 0.41 6.99 16.90
C GLY A 71 -0.66 7.14 15.83
N TRP A 72 -0.65 8.27 15.09
CA TRP A 72 -1.58 8.49 13.97
C TRP A 72 -1.37 7.49 12.84
N MET A 73 -0.11 7.17 12.50
CA MET A 73 0.18 6.14 11.50
C MET A 73 -0.39 4.78 11.91
N THR A 74 -0.14 4.33 13.14
CA THR A 74 -0.67 3.06 13.64
C THR A 74 -2.20 3.06 13.67
N ALA A 75 -2.82 4.15 14.13
CA ALA A 75 -4.28 4.29 14.12
C ALA A 75 -4.85 4.18 12.70
N SER A 76 -4.24 4.84 11.71
CA SER A 76 -4.66 4.74 10.31
C SER A 76 -4.54 3.31 9.75
N GLY A 77 -3.48 2.59 10.13
CA GLY A 77 -3.30 1.19 9.76
C GLY A 77 -4.39 0.30 10.35
N SER A 78 -4.77 0.51 11.61
CA SER A 78 -5.87 -0.21 12.25
C SER A 78 -7.22 0.07 11.60
N ILE A 79 -7.50 1.34 11.27
CA ILE A 79 -8.73 1.72 10.55
C ILE A 79 -8.83 0.97 9.21
N GLY A 80 -7.73 0.94 8.45
CA GLY A 80 -7.68 0.19 7.18
C GLY A 80 -7.99 -1.30 7.35
N ARG A 81 -7.47 -1.94 8.41
CA ARG A 81 -7.72 -3.36 8.70
C ARG A 81 -9.14 -3.67 9.17
N ILE A 82 -9.91 -2.68 9.61
CA ILE A 82 -11.31 -2.87 10.03
C ILE A 82 -12.25 -2.57 8.84
N ILE A 83 -12.05 -1.41 8.21
CA ILE A 83 -12.96 -0.93 7.16
C ILE A 83 -12.80 -1.76 5.88
N LEU A 84 -11.58 -2.09 5.46
CA LEU A 84 -11.38 -2.78 4.18
C LEU A 84 -11.98 -4.18 4.14
N PRO A 85 -11.79 -5.06 5.16
CA PRO A 85 -12.45 -6.37 5.17
C PRO A 85 -13.97 -6.27 5.25
N LEU A 86 -14.51 -5.27 5.95
CA LEU A 86 -15.96 -5.04 6.03
C LEU A 86 -16.54 -4.73 4.64
N ILE A 87 -15.89 -3.83 3.89
CA ILE A 87 -16.32 -3.46 2.54
C ILE A 87 -16.14 -4.65 1.58
N ALA A 88 -14.99 -5.33 1.63
CA ALA A 88 -14.72 -6.53 0.83
C ALA A 88 -15.76 -7.64 1.07
N GLY A 89 -16.13 -7.89 2.33
CA GLY A 89 -17.17 -8.86 2.69
C GLY A 89 -18.56 -8.48 2.18
N ALA A 90 -18.90 -7.19 2.16
CA ALA A 90 -20.15 -6.71 1.56
C ALA A 90 -20.17 -6.95 0.04
N PHE A 91 -19.07 -6.67 -0.67
CA PHE A 91 -18.95 -6.96 -2.10
C PHE A 91 -19.14 -8.45 -2.42
N TYR A 92 -18.51 -9.32 -1.63
CA TYR A 92 -18.67 -10.77 -1.76
C TYR A 92 -20.13 -11.19 -1.57
N THR A 93 -20.80 -10.66 -0.55
CA THR A 93 -22.19 -11.02 -0.23
C THR A 93 -23.18 -10.61 -1.32
N TRP A 94 -22.93 -9.50 -2.03
CA TRP A 94 -23.84 -9.01 -3.09
C TRP A 94 -23.67 -9.71 -4.43
N HIS A 95 -22.43 -10.02 -4.84
CA HIS A 95 -22.15 -10.58 -6.17
C HIS A 95 -21.82 -12.08 -6.14
N ASN A 96 -21.59 -12.66 -4.96
CA ASN A 96 -21.23 -14.07 -4.75
C ASN A 96 -20.00 -14.52 -5.59
N ASN A 97 -19.11 -13.58 -5.88
CA ASN A 97 -17.94 -13.79 -6.71
C ASN A 97 -16.68 -13.28 -5.99
N TYR A 98 -15.63 -14.10 -5.94
CA TYR A 98 -14.35 -13.74 -5.33
C TYR A 98 -13.58 -12.72 -6.18
N ALA A 99 -13.77 -12.73 -7.50
CA ALA A 99 -13.11 -11.81 -8.42
C ALA A 99 -13.39 -10.34 -8.06
N ASP A 100 -14.61 -10.00 -7.68
CA ASP A 100 -15.00 -8.62 -7.35
C ASP A 100 -14.26 -8.08 -6.13
N VAL A 101 -14.00 -8.95 -5.14
CA VAL A 101 -13.20 -8.60 -3.95
C VAL A 101 -11.76 -8.28 -4.35
N PHE A 102 -11.17 -9.08 -5.23
CA PHE A 102 -9.79 -8.86 -5.70
C PHE A 102 -9.68 -7.68 -6.67
N ILE A 103 -10.71 -7.39 -7.48
CA ILE A 103 -10.79 -6.18 -8.31
C ILE A 103 -10.84 -4.93 -7.43
N PHE A 104 -11.67 -4.95 -6.37
CA PHE A 104 -11.72 -3.87 -5.39
C PHE A 104 -10.37 -3.65 -4.70
N SER A 105 -9.73 -4.73 -4.23
CA SER A 105 -8.40 -4.67 -3.62
C SER A 105 -7.33 -4.14 -4.60
N SER A 106 -7.36 -4.58 -5.86
CA SER A 106 -6.46 -4.12 -6.92
C SER A 106 -6.65 -2.62 -7.21
N SER A 107 -7.88 -2.14 -7.17
CA SER A 107 -8.20 -0.72 -7.37
C SER A 107 -7.61 0.15 -6.26
N ILE A 108 -7.73 -0.29 -5.00
CA ILE A 108 -7.10 0.40 -3.87
C ILE A 108 -5.58 0.37 -3.97
N ALA A 109 -5.00 -0.77 -4.33
CA ALA A 109 -3.55 -0.90 -4.52
C ALA A 109 -3.02 0.01 -5.65
N ALA A 110 -3.78 0.17 -6.74
CA ALA A 110 -3.44 1.10 -7.82
C ALA A 110 -3.44 2.57 -7.34
N ILE A 111 -4.46 2.98 -6.58
CA ILE A 111 -4.52 4.33 -5.99
C ILE A 111 -3.34 4.54 -5.04
N ALA A 112 -3.03 3.56 -4.18
CA ALA A 112 -1.91 3.61 -3.27
C ALA A 112 -0.55 3.70 -3.99
N PHE A 113 -0.42 3.11 -5.19
CA PHE A 113 0.77 3.22 -6.02
C PHE A 113 0.93 4.60 -6.67
N ILE A 114 -0.17 5.25 -7.07
CA ILE A 114 -0.14 6.57 -7.72
C ILE A 114 0.36 7.66 -6.76
N ILE A 115 -0.02 7.61 -5.49
CA ILE A 115 0.29 8.68 -4.52
C ILE A 115 1.82 8.90 -4.35
N PRO A 116 2.64 7.89 -4.05
CA PRO A 116 4.10 8.04 -3.99
C PRO A 116 4.71 8.50 -5.32
N LEU A 117 4.16 8.04 -6.44
CA LEU A 117 4.64 8.39 -7.77
C LEU A 117 4.47 9.90 -8.02
N LEU A 118 3.32 10.47 -7.64
CA LEU A 118 3.08 11.92 -7.71
C LEU A 118 4.09 12.71 -6.86
N PHE A 119 4.34 12.29 -5.62
CA PHE A 119 5.31 12.97 -4.74
C PHE A 119 6.74 12.91 -5.28
N ARG A 120 7.13 11.83 -5.96
CA ARG A 120 8.44 11.70 -6.58
C ARG A 120 8.60 12.69 -7.73
N VAL A 121 7.58 12.81 -8.58
CA VAL A 121 7.56 13.78 -9.68
C VAL A 121 7.73 15.20 -9.14
N GLU A 122 6.97 15.57 -8.11
CA GLU A 122 7.08 16.90 -7.50
C GLU A 122 8.49 17.17 -6.93
N SER A 123 9.07 16.18 -6.24
CA SER A 123 10.42 16.28 -5.67
C SER A 123 11.50 16.46 -6.73
N TYR A 124 11.36 15.82 -7.89
CA TYR A 124 12.27 15.97 -9.03
C TYR A 124 12.20 17.40 -9.61
N TYR A 125 10.98 17.92 -9.83
CA TYR A 125 10.78 19.28 -10.32
C TYR A 125 11.31 20.35 -9.35
N ARG A 126 11.19 20.12 -8.04
CA ARG A 126 11.69 21.06 -7.03
C ARG A 126 13.22 21.16 -7.04
N LYS A 127 13.93 20.02 -7.12
CA LYS A 127 15.41 20.03 -7.21
C LYS A 127 15.92 20.76 -8.45
N ARG A 128 15.26 20.58 -9.60
CA ARG A 128 15.65 21.23 -10.86
C ARG A 128 15.49 22.75 -10.84
N ARG A 129 14.53 23.27 -10.07
CA ARG A 129 14.35 24.73 -9.89
C ARG A 129 15.49 25.37 -9.08
N LEU A 130 15.98 24.68 -8.05
CA LEU A 130 17.03 25.20 -7.17
C LEU A 130 18.43 25.15 -7.80
N THR A 131 18.67 24.28 -8.78
CA THR A 131 19.94 24.24 -9.52
C THR A 131 20.05 25.29 -10.63
N ASN A 132 18.93 25.89 -11.03
CA ASN A 132 18.86 26.89 -12.09
C ASN A 132 18.74 28.34 -11.57
N SER A 133 18.75 28.53 -10.24
CA SER A 133 18.76 29.84 -9.55
C SER A 133 20.13 30.12 -8.95
#